data_AF-A0A1R4HUH6-F1
#
_entry.id   AF-A0A1R4HUH6-F1
#
_cell.length_a   1.000
_cell.length_b   1.000
_cell.length_c   1.000
_cell.angle_alpha   90.00
_cell.angle_beta   90.00
_cell.angle_gamma   90.00
#
_symmetry.space_group_name_H-M   'P 1'
#
loop_
_entity.id
_entity.type
_entity.pdbx_description
1 polymer ?
#
loop_
_entity_poly.entity_id
_entity_poly.type
_entity_poly.pdbx_seq_one_letter_code
_entity_poly.pdbx_strand_id
1 'polypeptide(L)'
;MSDRYSVLSNLTIDDQARLILSLCEFFHPVNEEKIREELQLPKTPGTILPLETGDFFQYMNNKGHDLWPKAQRIQELIELMKQRAILKSCGGSSLKETLFFARELTKREAKGRLWLGRVLGCSYIGNEIQKDIVYIEGKTTAGDISVGTGTLIENGIILTCAHVVDDMKVDHVIIRGEKKEIKGSASHKSVDVALILLKDRIEVQSKDLAFRDSALLEPVVIAGYPTVPRSLGPCYTLQKGEISGHLQETMDRYPMDLFSAIARPGNSGGPVLGEDGCIVGIVTRSLERQQEESDAMSVFPFFASVPSQVVHRCVLELSEGSIDIKWENYA
;
A
#
# COMPACT_ATOMS: atom_id res chain seq x y z
N MET A 1 11.64 -37.32 5.00
CA MET A 1 12.50 -36.14 5.28
C MET A 1 11.85 -34.81 4.83
N SER A 2 10.85 -34.78 3.94
CA SER A 2 10.18 -33.52 3.55
C SER A 2 9.31 -32.91 4.66
N ASP A 3 8.74 -33.72 5.55
CA ASP A 3 7.80 -33.22 6.57
C ASP A 3 8.45 -32.50 7.76
N ARG A 4 9.75 -32.70 8.02
CA ARG A 4 10.45 -31.91 9.07
C ARG A 4 10.73 -30.47 8.64
N TYR A 5 10.89 -30.23 7.33
CA TYR A 5 11.21 -28.90 6.82
C TYR A 5 9.96 -28.06 6.55
N SER A 6 8.77 -28.67 6.40
CA SER A 6 7.51 -27.93 6.25
C SER A 6 7.13 -27.15 7.52
N VAL A 7 7.45 -27.69 8.70
CA VAL A 7 7.29 -27.05 10.02
C VAL A 7 8.15 -25.78 10.15
N LEU A 8 9.28 -25.71 9.43
CA LEU A 8 10.20 -24.57 9.42
C LEU A 8 9.89 -23.54 8.32
N SER A 9 8.88 -23.80 7.48
CA SER A 9 8.52 -22.89 6.39
C SER A 9 8.05 -21.54 6.96
N ASN A 10 8.52 -20.46 6.33
CA ASN A 10 8.06 -19.12 6.71
C ASN A 10 6.57 -18.99 6.39
N LEU A 11 5.87 -18.21 7.22
CA LEU A 11 4.51 -17.77 6.89
C LEU A 11 4.57 -16.94 5.62
N THR A 12 3.70 -17.24 4.66
CA THR A 12 3.55 -16.36 3.48
C THR A 12 3.04 -14.99 3.93
N ILE A 13 3.25 -13.96 3.11
CA ILE A 13 2.76 -12.60 3.40
C ILE A 13 1.24 -12.60 3.65
N ASP A 14 0.48 -13.40 2.89
CA ASP A 14 -0.96 -13.52 3.07
C ASP A 14 -1.35 -14.31 4.33
N ASP A 15 -0.59 -15.36 4.68
CA ASP A 15 -0.80 -16.08 5.96
C ASP A 15 -0.53 -15.17 7.16
N GLN A 16 0.53 -14.35 7.10
CA GLN A 16 0.83 -13.36 8.14
C GLN A 16 -0.30 -12.36 8.29
N ALA A 17 -0.82 -11.83 7.18
CA ALA A 17 -1.93 -10.89 7.19
C ALA A 17 -3.21 -11.49 7.80
N ARG A 18 -3.57 -12.72 7.40
CA ARG A 18 -4.72 -13.44 7.98
C ARG A 18 -4.53 -13.70 9.47
N LEU A 19 -3.34 -14.14 9.89
CA LEU A 19 -3.03 -14.37 11.30
C LEU A 19 -3.10 -13.09 12.13
N ILE A 20 -2.58 -11.96 11.63
CA ILE A 20 -2.69 -10.67 12.33
C ILE A 20 -4.17 -10.33 12.56
N LEU A 21 -5.02 -10.46 11.54
CA LEU A 21 -6.45 -10.17 11.68
C LEU A 21 -7.12 -11.09 12.70
N SER A 22 -6.82 -12.40 12.67
CA SER A 22 -7.32 -13.34 13.66
C SER A 22 -6.83 -13.04 15.07
N LEU A 23 -5.57 -12.62 15.25
CA LEU A 23 -5.02 -12.19 16.53
C LEU A 23 -5.71 -10.92 17.04
N CYS A 24 -5.97 -9.95 16.15
CA CYS A 24 -6.69 -8.73 16.50
C CYS A 24 -8.13 -9.04 16.94
N GLU A 25 -8.84 -9.89 16.20
CA GLU A 25 -10.19 -10.35 16.55
C GLU A 25 -10.19 -11.08 17.90
N PHE A 26 -9.23 -11.99 18.10
CA PHE A 26 -9.14 -12.81 19.30
C PHE A 26 -8.84 -11.99 20.56
N PHE A 27 -7.87 -11.07 20.49
CA PHE A 27 -7.48 -10.23 21.62
C PHE A 27 -8.32 -8.94 21.75
N HIS A 28 -9.37 -8.78 20.93
CA HIS A 28 -10.26 -7.63 21.02
C HIS A 28 -11.10 -7.70 22.30
N PRO A 29 -11.09 -6.68 23.19
CA PRO A 29 -11.84 -6.68 24.45
C PRO A 29 -13.34 -6.99 24.29
N VAL A 30 -13.97 -6.48 23.22
CA VAL A 30 -15.39 -6.73 22.90
C VAL A 30 -15.71 -8.21 22.60
N ASN A 31 -14.73 -8.98 22.12
CA ASN A 31 -14.92 -10.39 21.76
C ASN A 31 -14.61 -11.34 22.92
N GLU A 32 -14.05 -10.82 24.02
CA GLU A 32 -13.53 -11.61 25.13
C GLU A 32 -14.58 -12.56 25.71
N GLU A 33 -15.79 -12.07 25.99
CA GLU A 33 -16.82 -12.88 26.64
C GLU A 33 -17.24 -14.07 25.75
N LYS A 34 -17.44 -13.80 24.46
CA LYS A 34 -17.80 -14.82 23.46
C LYS A 34 -16.69 -15.86 23.30
N ILE A 35 -15.43 -15.43 23.27
CA ILE A 35 -14.28 -16.34 23.15
C ILE A 35 -14.13 -17.20 24.39
N ARG A 36 -14.35 -16.64 25.60
CA ARG A 36 -14.32 -17.42 26.85
C ARG A 36 -15.41 -18.48 26.87
N GLU A 37 -16.62 -18.20 26.36
CA GLU A 37 -17.67 -19.23 26.21
C GLU A 37 -17.21 -20.36 25.29
N GLU A 38 -16.66 -20.01 24.12
CA GLU A 38 -16.21 -20.98 23.12
C GLU A 38 -15.07 -21.89 23.64
N LEU A 39 -14.18 -21.33 24.47
CA LEU A 39 -13.07 -22.04 25.09
C LEU A 39 -13.40 -22.65 26.46
N GLN A 40 -14.63 -22.45 26.97
CA GLN A 40 -15.05 -22.88 28.31
C GLN A 40 -14.15 -22.34 29.44
N LEU A 41 -13.67 -21.10 29.27
CA LEU A 41 -12.83 -20.40 30.25
C LEU A 41 -13.69 -19.71 31.34
N PRO A 42 -13.15 -19.51 32.56
CA PRO A 42 -13.86 -18.80 33.61
C PRO A 42 -14.25 -17.39 33.20
N LYS A 43 -15.47 -16.97 33.55
CA LYS A 43 -16.00 -15.63 33.34
C LYS A 43 -16.06 -14.84 34.63
N THR A 44 -15.80 -13.54 34.54
CA THR A 44 -16.03 -12.59 35.64
C THR A 44 -17.00 -11.51 35.16
N PRO A 45 -18.28 -11.55 35.57
CA PRO A 45 -19.28 -10.58 35.10
C PRO A 45 -18.81 -9.14 35.32
N GLY A 46 -18.91 -8.31 34.29
CA GLY A 46 -18.52 -6.90 34.33
C GLY A 46 -17.01 -6.62 34.36
N THR A 47 -16.16 -7.64 34.21
CA THR A 47 -14.70 -7.48 34.14
C THR A 47 -14.15 -8.14 32.88
N ILE A 48 -13.47 -7.36 32.04
CA ILE A 48 -12.74 -7.89 30.88
C ILE A 48 -11.39 -8.43 31.36
N LEU A 49 -11.16 -9.73 31.18
CA LEU A 49 -9.91 -10.39 31.54
C LEU A 49 -9.11 -10.73 30.28
N PRO A 50 -7.82 -10.34 30.18
CA PRO A 50 -7.03 -10.62 28.99
C PRO A 50 -6.90 -12.13 28.76
N LEU A 51 -6.87 -12.53 27.49
CA LEU A 51 -6.72 -13.92 27.07
C LEU A 51 -5.24 -14.27 26.95
N GLU A 52 -4.89 -15.53 27.20
CA GLU A 52 -3.52 -16.02 27.05
C GLU A 52 -3.19 -16.29 25.58
N THR A 53 -1.91 -16.22 25.24
CA THR A 53 -1.42 -16.61 23.90
C THR A 53 -1.74 -18.07 23.59
N GLY A 54 -1.69 -18.97 24.58
CA GLY A 54 -2.08 -20.38 24.43
C GLY A 54 -3.56 -20.56 24.07
N ASP A 55 -4.44 -19.71 24.60
CA ASP A 55 -5.87 -19.74 24.31
C ASP A 55 -6.14 -19.48 22.82
N PHE A 56 -5.32 -18.63 22.17
CA PHE A 56 -5.42 -18.39 20.72
C PHE A 56 -5.15 -19.65 19.90
N PHE A 57 -4.14 -20.46 20.29
CA PHE A 57 -3.85 -21.71 19.58
C PHE A 57 -5.00 -22.71 19.74
N GLN A 58 -5.57 -22.83 20.94
CA GLN A 58 -6.72 -23.68 21.18
C GLN A 58 -7.95 -23.21 20.39
N TYR A 59 -8.19 -21.90 20.36
CA TYR A 59 -9.27 -21.27 19.61
C TYR A 59 -9.19 -21.58 18.11
N MET A 60 -8.02 -21.42 17.52
CA MET A 60 -7.81 -21.71 16.11
C MET A 60 -7.92 -23.21 15.82
N ASN A 61 -7.44 -24.06 16.72
CA ASN A 61 -7.60 -25.52 16.62
C ASN A 61 -9.07 -25.96 16.64
N ASN A 62 -9.91 -25.35 17.49
CA ASN A 62 -11.36 -25.61 17.53
C ASN A 62 -12.05 -25.23 16.21
N LYS A 63 -11.50 -24.27 15.46
CA LYS A 63 -11.95 -23.88 14.11
C LYS A 63 -11.34 -24.72 12.98
N GLY A 64 -10.60 -25.80 13.30
CA GLY A 64 -9.98 -26.69 12.33
C GLY A 64 -8.66 -26.18 11.76
N HIS A 65 -8.03 -25.20 12.40
CA HIS A 65 -6.73 -24.65 12.00
C HIS A 65 -5.66 -25.02 13.03
N ASP A 66 -4.89 -26.08 12.75
CA ASP A 66 -3.74 -26.44 13.59
C ASP A 66 -2.56 -25.48 13.35
N LEU A 67 -2.32 -24.61 14.34
CA LEU A 67 -1.26 -23.60 14.32
C LEU A 67 0.02 -24.05 15.05
N TRP A 68 -0.01 -25.16 15.80
CA TRP A 68 1.13 -25.61 16.60
C TRP A 68 2.41 -25.85 15.79
N PRO A 69 2.35 -26.40 14.55
CA PRO A 69 3.56 -26.52 13.72
C PRO A 69 4.25 -25.18 13.43
N LYS A 70 3.52 -24.05 13.50
CA LYS A 70 4.04 -22.70 13.22
C LYS A 70 4.13 -21.83 14.47
N ALA A 71 4.05 -22.40 15.67
CA ALA A 71 3.96 -21.66 16.92
C ALA A 71 5.08 -20.63 17.12
N GLN A 72 6.34 -20.99 16.78
CA GLN A 72 7.46 -20.06 16.87
C GLN A 72 7.27 -18.83 15.96
N ARG A 73 6.82 -19.03 14.71
CA ARG A 73 6.59 -17.93 13.75
C ARG A 73 5.42 -17.04 14.16
N ILE A 74 4.39 -17.64 14.77
CA ILE A 74 3.26 -16.89 15.32
C ILE A 74 3.71 -16.08 16.54
N GLN A 75 4.57 -16.62 17.40
CA GLN A 75 5.14 -15.86 18.51
C GLN A 75 5.99 -14.68 18.00
N GLU A 76 6.85 -14.90 17.01
CA GLU A 76 7.62 -13.81 16.36
C GLU A 76 6.70 -12.72 15.79
N LEU A 77 5.57 -13.11 15.19
CA LEU A 77 4.56 -12.18 14.68
C LEU A 77 3.86 -11.41 15.80
N ILE A 78 3.53 -12.06 16.92
CA ILE A 78 2.97 -11.42 18.12
C ILE A 78 3.97 -10.41 18.70
N GLU A 79 5.26 -10.75 18.80
CA GLU A 79 6.30 -9.81 19.24
C GLU A 79 6.37 -8.59 18.32
N LEU A 80 6.31 -8.80 17.00
CA LEU A 80 6.27 -7.71 16.03
C LEU A 80 5.03 -6.82 16.21
N MET A 81 3.84 -7.41 16.42
CA MET A 81 2.61 -6.66 16.70
C MET A 81 2.72 -5.86 18.00
N LYS A 82 3.39 -6.37 19.03
CA LYS A 82 3.64 -5.64 20.29
C LYS A 82 4.61 -4.48 20.08
N GLN A 83 5.71 -4.69 19.36
CA GLN A 83 6.68 -3.63 19.02
C GLN A 83 6.04 -2.48 18.23
N ARG A 84 5.01 -2.78 17.43
CA ARG A 84 4.24 -1.80 16.64
C ARG A 84 3.00 -1.27 17.37
N ALA A 85 2.89 -1.52 18.67
CA ALA A 85 1.78 -1.08 19.53
C ALA A 85 0.38 -1.52 19.05
N ILE A 86 0.28 -2.62 18.31
CA ILE A 86 -0.99 -3.23 17.91
C ILE A 86 -1.55 -4.11 19.03
N LEU A 87 -0.67 -4.87 19.68
CA LEU A 87 -1.01 -5.65 20.88
C LEU A 87 -0.30 -5.07 22.10
N LYS A 88 -0.95 -5.14 23.26
CA LYS A 88 -0.40 -4.74 24.54
C LYS A 88 -0.32 -5.96 25.47
N SER A 89 0.87 -6.19 26.02
CA SER A 89 1.09 -7.21 27.03
C SER A 89 0.55 -6.79 28.40
N CYS A 90 -0.14 -7.70 29.07
CA CYS A 90 -0.71 -7.52 30.41
C CYS A 90 0.00 -8.37 31.48
N GLY A 91 1.04 -9.12 31.08
CA GLY A 91 1.83 -9.98 31.97
C GLY A 91 1.92 -11.42 31.48
N GLY A 92 2.81 -12.19 32.10
CA GLY A 92 3.12 -13.56 31.70
C GLY A 92 4.25 -13.64 30.66
N SER A 93 4.46 -14.84 30.11
CA SER A 93 5.47 -15.08 29.07
C SER A 93 5.08 -16.26 28.17
N SER A 94 5.53 -16.21 26.91
CA SER A 94 5.28 -17.26 25.90
C SER A 94 3.78 -17.57 25.80
N LEU A 95 3.38 -18.86 25.85
CA LEU A 95 1.98 -19.27 25.80
C LEU A 95 1.13 -18.76 26.98
N LYS A 96 1.76 -18.37 28.09
CA LYS A 96 1.08 -17.81 29.27
C LYS A 96 1.06 -16.28 29.28
N GLU A 97 1.59 -15.64 28.24
CA GLU A 97 1.47 -14.19 28.09
C GLU A 97 0.04 -13.81 27.76
N THR A 98 -0.48 -12.82 28.48
CA THR A 98 -1.83 -12.28 28.31
C THR A 98 -1.80 -10.98 27.53
N LEU A 99 -2.68 -10.83 26.55
CA LEU A 99 -2.62 -9.73 25.59
C LEU A 99 -3.99 -9.06 25.40
N PHE A 100 -3.96 -7.78 25.02
CA PHE A 100 -5.09 -7.06 24.45
C PHE A 100 -4.75 -6.46 23.10
N PHE A 101 -5.72 -6.42 22.20
CA PHE A 101 -5.69 -5.53 21.05
C PHE A 101 -5.85 -4.09 21.55
N ALA A 102 -4.84 -3.26 21.27
CA ALA A 102 -4.65 -1.97 21.92
C ALA A 102 -4.88 -0.77 20.99
N ARG A 103 -5.44 -1.01 19.80
CA ARG A 103 -5.64 0.02 18.77
C ARG A 103 -7.09 0.09 18.33
N GLU A 104 -7.58 1.29 18.10
CA GLU A 104 -8.86 1.48 17.41
C GLU A 104 -8.59 1.62 15.91
N LEU A 105 -9.24 0.78 15.10
CA LEU A 105 -9.16 0.89 13.64
C LEU A 105 -10.05 2.05 13.18
N THR A 106 -9.58 2.85 12.23
CA THR A 106 -10.44 3.85 11.60
C THR A 106 -11.55 3.18 10.79
N LYS A 107 -12.64 3.91 10.49
CA LYS A 107 -13.72 3.42 9.61
C LYS A 107 -13.22 2.96 8.24
N ARG A 108 -12.08 3.49 7.80
CA ARG A 108 -11.40 3.10 6.57
C ARG A 108 -10.65 1.79 6.79
N GLU A 109 -9.75 1.73 7.76
CA GLU A 109 -8.93 0.54 8.06
C GLU A 109 -9.80 -0.71 8.29
N ALA A 110 -10.96 -0.56 8.94
CA ALA A 110 -11.90 -1.64 9.16
C ALA A 110 -12.51 -2.26 7.87
N LYS A 111 -12.39 -1.60 6.71
CA LYS A 111 -12.93 -2.08 5.43
C LYS A 111 -11.92 -2.94 4.65
N GLY A 112 -10.66 -2.94 5.03
CA GLY A 112 -9.60 -3.57 4.25
C GLY A 112 -8.43 -4.02 5.12
N ARG A 113 -7.28 -4.17 4.48
CA ARG A 113 -6.09 -4.76 5.11
C ARG A 113 -4.78 -4.07 4.76
N LEU A 114 -4.78 -3.00 3.96
CA LEU A 114 -3.57 -2.21 3.70
C LEU A 114 -2.94 -1.69 4.99
N TRP A 115 -3.74 -1.34 6.01
CA TRP A 115 -3.21 -0.90 7.30
C TRP A 115 -2.26 -1.89 7.99
N LEU A 116 -2.32 -3.18 7.64
CA LEU A 116 -1.41 -4.21 8.15
C LEU A 116 0.05 -3.94 7.77
N GLY A 117 0.32 -3.05 6.81
CA GLY A 117 1.66 -2.54 6.55
C GLY A 117 2.32 -1.89 7.78
N ARG A 118 1.54 -1.38 8.76
CA ARG A 118 2.11 -0.88 10.04
C ARG A 118 2.82 -1.96 10.83
N VAL A 119 2.46 -3.23 10.59
CA VAL A 119 3.09 -4.41 11.19
C VAL A 119 4.11 -5.02 10.23
N LEU A 120 3.69 -5.27 8.99
CA LEU A 120 4.45 -6.07 8.01
C LEU A 120 5.36 -5.23 7.08
N GLY A 121 5.27 -3.91 7.18
CA GLY A 121 6.05 -2.93 6.43
C GLY A 121 5.74 -2.86 4.93
N CYS A 122 6.57 -2.09 4.23
CA CYS A 122 6.46 -1.84 2.79
C CYS A 122 6.36 -3.10 1.89
N SER A 123 6.91 -4.24 2.32
CA SER A 123 6.85 -5.48 1.52
C SER A 123 5.41 -5.99 1.40
N TYR A 124 4.62 -5.89 2.49
CA TYR A 124 3.22 -6.26 2.47
C TYR A 124 2.40 -5.28 1.63
N ILE A 125 2.60 -3.97 1.84
CA ILE A 125 1.89 -2.92 1.10
C ILE A 125 2.08 -3.08 -0.40
N GLY A 126 3.33 -3.22 -0.86
CA GLY A 126 3.63 -3.37 -2.27
C GLY A 126 3.01 -4.63 -2.90
N ASN A 127 2.87 -5.72 -2.14
CA ASN A 127 2.20 -6.91 -2.63
C ASN A 127 0.67 -6.76 -2.65
N GLU A 128 0.09 -6.14 -1.62
CA GLU A 128 -1.36 -6.00 -1.50
C GLU A 128 -1.92 -5.02 -2.54
N ILE A 129 -1.25 -3.89 -2.75
CA ILE A 129 -1.72 -2.83 -3.67
C ILE A 129 -1.66 -3.24 -5.14
N GLN A 130 -0.87 -4.26 -5.50
CA GLN A 130 -0.65 -4.69 -6.90
C GLN A 130 -1.97 -4.90 -7.66
N LYS A 131 -3.03 -5.36 -6.96
CA LYS A 131 -4.35 -5.61 -7.53
C LYS A 131 -5.03 -4.36 -8.10
N ASP A 132 -4.58 -3.19 -7.67
CA ASP A 132 -5.12 -1.88 -8.05
C ASP A 132 -4.11 -1.04 -8.84
N ILE A 133 -2.90 -1.55 -9.07
CA ILE A 133 -1.93 -0.90 -9.95
C ILE A 133 -2.23 -1.25 -11.41
N VAL A 134 -2.16 -0.23 -12.26
CA VAL A 134 -2.51 -0.26 -13.67
C VAL A 134 -1.26 -0.09 -14.50
N TYR A 135 -1.07 -0.97 -15.48
CA TYR A 135 -0.09 -0.76 -16.54
C TYR A 135 -0.73 0.01 -17.69
N ILE A 136 -0.10 1.11 -18.07
CA ILE A 136 -0.56 2.00 -19.14
C ILE A 136 0.48 1.92 -20.25
N GLU A 137 0.05 1.60 -21.47
CA GLU A 137 0.88 1.64 -22.66
C GLU A 137 0.20 2.47 -23.74
N GLY A 138 1.01 3.17 -24.53
CA GLY A 138 0.52 4.01 -25.60
C GLY A 138 1.59 4.23 -26.66
N LYS A 139 1.18 4.85 -27.76
CA LYS A 139 2.09 5.23 -28.85
C LYS A 139 2.36 6.72 -28.82
N THR A 140 3.64 7.10 -28.82
CA THR A 140 4.05 8.50 -28.96
C THR A 140 3.74 9.02 -30.36
N THR A 141 3.89 10.33 -30.57
CA THR A 141 3.78 10.96 -31.89
C THR A 141 4.79 10.42 -32.90
N ALA A 142 5.96 9.95 -32.44
CA ALA A 142 6.97 9.28 -33.26
C ALA A 142 6.61 7.82 -33.61
N GLY A 143 5.58 7.26 -32.98
CA GLY A 143 5.14 5.88 -33.18
C GLY A 143 5.78 4.87 -32.23
N ASP A 144 6.66 5.32 -31.33
CA ASP A 144 7.31 4.48 -30.32
C ASP A 144 6.33 4.09 -29.22
N ILE A 145 6.53 2.90 -28.64
CA ILE A 145 5.77 2.46 -27.47
C ILE A 145 6.34 3.14 -26.24
N SER A 146 5.50 3.90 -25.54
CA SER A 146 5.79 4.45 -24.22
C SER A 146 4.90 3.79 -23.18
N VAL A 147 5.36 3.80 -21.93
CA VAL A 147 4.68 3.13 -20.81
C VAL A 147 4.61 4.05 -19.61
N GLY A 148 3.59 3.84 -18.80
CA GLY A 148 3.38 4.50 -17.52
C GLY A 148 2.64 3.60 -16.55
N THR A 149 2.48 4.10 -15.33
CA THR A 149 1.74 3.44 -14.27
C THR A 149 0.54 4.30 -13.88
N GLY A 150 -0.55 3.65 -13.50
CA GLY A 150 -1.66 4.32 -12.81
C GLY A 150 -2.11 3.53 -11.59
N THR A 151 -3.00 4.14 -10.81
CA THR A 151 -3.65 3.49 -9.66
C THR A 151 -5.15 3.59 -9.81
N LEU A 152 -5.85 2.48 -9.67
CA LEU A 152 -7.31 2.46 -9.61
C LEU A 152 -7.75 3.03 -8.25
N ILE A 153 -8.31 4.23 -8.26
CA ILE A 153 -8.67 4.98 -7.03
C ILE A 153 -10.17 4.94 -6.73
N GLU A 154 -10.99 4.69 -7.75
CA GLU A 154 -12.45 4.54 -7.64
C GLU A 154 -12.95 3.66 -8.80
N ASN A 155 -14.23 3.28 -8.78
CA ASN A 155 -14.84 2.40 -9.79
C ASN A 155 -14.65 2.91 -11.23
N GLY A 156 -13.73 2.29 -11.96
CA GLY A 156 -13.40 2.66 -13.34
C GLY A 156 -12.62 3.98 -13.50
N ILE A 157 -12.00 4.49 -12.43
CA ILE A 157 -11.22 5.72 -12.44
C ILE A 157 -9.78 5.43 -12.02
N ILE A 158 -8.85 5.83 -12.88
CA ILE A 158 -7.41 5.59 -12.70
C ILE A 158 -6.72 6.95 -12.55
N LEU A 159 -5.95 7.10 -11.48
CA LEU A 159 -5.04 8.22 -11.26
C LEU A 159 -3.69 7.91 -11.92
N THR A 160 -3.12 8.88 -12.64
CA THR A 160 -1.79 8.81 -13.24
C THR A 160 -1.21 10.22 -13.41
N CYS A 161 -0.07 10.36 -14.11
CA CYS A 161 0.53 11.64 -14.45
C CYS A 161 -0.04 12.21 -15.77
N ALA A 162 -0.04 13.54 -15.90
CA ALA A 162 -0.50 14.22 -17.11
C ALA A 162 0.33 13.82 -18.34
N HIS A 163 1.65 13.82 -18.21
CA HIS A 163 2.52 13.46 -19.33
C HIS A 163 2.32 12.00 -19.80
N VAL A 164 1.83 11.10 -18.94
CA VAL A 164 1.52 9.71 -19.33
C VAL A 164 0.36 9.66 -20.33
N VAL A 165 -0.61 10.56 -20.22
CA VAL A 165 -1.77 10.60 -21.15
C VAL A 165 -1.60 11.61 -22.27
N ASP A 166 -0.77 12.64 -22.09
CA ASP A 166 -0.58 13.72 -23.06
C ASP A 166 0.53 13.41 -24.07
N ASP A 167 1.60 12.72 -23.65
CA ASP A 167 2.75 12.44 -24.53
C ASP A 167 2.55 11.18 -25.41
N MET A 168 1.51 10.39 -25.13
CA MET A 168 1.19 9.19 -25.88
C MET A 168 -0.30 8.96 -26.03
N LYS A 169 -0.68 8.37 -27.17
CA LYS A 169 -2.04 7.90 -27.38
C LYS A 169 -2.26 6.59 -26.64
N VAL A 170 -3.08 6.63 -25.60
CA VAL A 170 -3.52 5.47 -24.83
C VAL A 170 -4.86 4.98 -25.38
N ASP A 171 -4.90 3.78 -25.96
CA ASP A 171 -6.15 3.19 -26.47
C ASP A 171 -6.80 2.25 -25.43
N HIS A 172 -6.00 1.69 -24.52
CA HIS A 172 -6.42 0.75 -23.48
C HIS A 172 -5.44 0.76 -22.32
N VAL A 173 -5.83 0.15 -21.20
CA VAL A 173 -4.95 -0.11 -20.05
C VAL A 173 -4.96 -1.60 -19.70
N ILE A 174 -3.98 -2.06 -18.94
CA ILE A 174 -3.94 -3.43 -18.43
C ILE A 174 -4.12 -3.41 -16.91
N ILE A 175 -5.18 -4.09 -16.44
CA ILE A 175 -5.52 -4.21 -15.03
C ILE A 175 -5.65 -5.69 -14.71
N ARG A 176 -4.87 -6.18 -13.73
CA ARG A 176 -4.89 -7.61 -13.33
C ARG A 176 -4.65 -8.56 -14.49
N GLY A 177 -3.83 -8.15 -15.47
CA GLY A 177 -3.51 -8.93 -16.67
C GLY A 177 -4.54 -8.84 -17.80
N GLU A 178 -5.65 -8.11 -17.62
CA GLU A 178 -6.69 -7.96 -18.62
C GLU A 178 -6.65 -6.57 -19.29
N LYS A 179 -6.81 -6.53 -20.61
CA LYS A 179 -6.96 -5.28 -21.36
C LYS A 179 -8.34 -4.68 -21.10
N LYS A 180 -8.39 -3.39 -20.79
CA LYS A 180 -9.61 -2.63 -20.52
C LYS A 180 -9.65 -1.38 -21.38
N GLU A 181 -10.79 -1.14 -22.02
CA GLU A 181 -10.96 0.02 -22.89
C GLU A 181 -11.17 1.29 -22.08
N ILE A 182 -10.54 2.38 -22.53
CA ILE A 182 -10.73 3.69 -21.95
C ILE A 182 -11.92 4.40 -22.62
N LYS A 183 -12.69 5.13 -21.82
CA LYS A 183 -13.72 6.07 -22.28
C LYS A 183 -13.10 7.42 -22.66
N GLY A 184 -12.06 7.83 -21.94
CA GLY A 184 -11.32 9.06 -22.16
C GLY A 184 -10.35 9.36 -21.02
N SER A 185 -9.63 10.46 -21.14
CA SER A 185 -8.72 10.96 -20.11
C SER A 185 -8.88 12.47 -19.93
N ALA A 186 -8.49 12.97 -18.76
CA ALA A 186 -8.42 14.39 -18.46
C ALA A 186 -7.13 14.66 -17.70
N SER A 187 -6.31 15.59 -18.19
CA SER A 187 -5.05 16.02 -17.58
C SER A 187 -5.16 17.42 -16.99
N HIS A 188 -4.46 17.64 -15.90
CA HIS A 188 -4.40 18.93 -15.26
C HIS A 188 -3.35 19.81 -15.96
N LYS A 189 -3.71 21.03 -16.36
CA LYS A 189 -2.90 21.84 -17.28
C LYS A 189 -1.56 22.32 -16.71
N SER A 190 -1.45 22.45 -15.40
CA SER A 190 -0.29 23.05 -14.72
C SER A 190 0.37 22.14 -13.69
N VAL A 191 -0.16 20.93 -13.49
CA VAL A 191 0.34 19.97 -12.50
C VAL A 191 0.32 18.62 -13.19
N ASP A 192 1.37 17.82 -13.00
CA ASP A 192 1.53 16.53 -13.67
C ASP A 192 0.60 15.42 -13.10
N VAL A 193 -0.71 15.66 -13.15
CA VAL A 193 -1.78 14.77 -12.67
C VAL A 193 -2.83 14.60 -13.77
N ALA A 194 -3.28 13.36 -13.97
CA ALA A 194 -4.37 13.04 -14.86
C ALA A 194 -5.27 11.92 -14.33
N LEU A 195 -6.47 11.87 -14.88
CA LEU A 195 -7.44 10.80 -14.69
C LEU A 195 -7.69 10.08 -16.02
N ILE A 196 -7.72 8.76 -15.99
CA ILE A 196 -8.23 7.91 -17.07
C ILE A 196 -9.56 7.31 -16.61
N LEU A 197 -10.60 7.47 -17.43
CA LEU A 197 -11.92 6.91 -17.20
C LEU A 197 -12.07 5.66 -18.07
N LEU A 198 -12.48 4.55 -17.46
CA LEU A 198 -12.75 3.30 -18.16
C LEU A 198 -14.18 3.25 -18.70
N LYS A 199 -14.40 2.43 -19.73
CA LYS A 199 -15.76 2.10 -20.18
C LYS A 199 -16.47 1.19 -19.19
N ASP A 200 -15.73 0.23 -18.62
CA ASP A 200 -16.23 -0.73 -17.64
C ASP A 200 -16.07 -0.19 -16.22
N ARG A 201 -17.01 -0.53 -15.34
CA ARG A 201 -16.83 -0.33 -13.89
C ARG A 201 -15.94 -1.43 -13.35
N ILE A 202 -14.75 -1.06 -12.88
CA ILE A 202 -13.80 -1.98 -12.26
C ILE A 202 -13.61 -1.55 -10.81
N GLU A 203 -13.92 -2.45 -9.87
CA GLU A 203 -13.80 -2.14 -8.46
C GLU A 203 -12.35 -2.17 -7.97
N VAL A 204 -12.00 -1.18 -7.15
CA VAL A 204 -10.80 -1.17 -6.29
C VAL A 204 -10.88 -2.37 -5.33
N GLN A 205 -9.84 -3.19 -5.25
CA GLN A 205 -9.75 -4.30 -4.30
C GLN A 205 -9.33 -3.81 -2.91
N SER A 206 -8.45 -2.83 -2.83
CA SER A 206 -7.99 -2.24 -1.59
C SER A 206 -9.04 -1.28 -1.05
N LYS A 207 -10.05 -1.81 -0.35
CA LYS A 207 -11.21 -1.04 0.13
C LYS A 207 -10.85 0.04 1.16
N ASP A 208 -9.72 -0.12 1.84
CA ASP A 208 -9.12 0.82 2.78
C ASP A 208 -8.04 1.72 2.16
N LEU A 209 -7.92 1.77 0.82
CA LEU A 209 -7.08 2.74 0.13
C LEU A 209 -7.54 4.17 0.44
N ALA A 210 -6.59 5.04 0.78
CA ALA A 210 -6.80 6.46 1.00
C ALA A 210 -5.52 7.25 0.74
N PHE A 211 -5.64 8.57 0.83
CA PHE A 211 -4.58 9.54 0.66
C PHE A 211 -4.34 10.27 1.98
N ARG A 212 -3.10 10.70 2.20
CA ARG A 212 -2.73 11.65 3.26
C ARG A 212 -1.46 12.38 2.88
N ASP A 213 -1.09 13.38 3.66
CA ASP A 213 0.20 14.01 3.54
C ASP A 213 1.35 13.11 4.00
N SER A 214 2.49 13.34 3.36
CA SER A 214 3.72 12.65 3.69
C SER A 214 4.43 13.29 4.91
N ALA A 215 5.30 12.53 5.57
CA ALA A 215 6.17 13.02 6.63
C ALA A 215 7.64 12.75 6.28
N LEU A 216 8.54 13.69 6.64
CA LEU A 216 9.98 13.51 6.44
C LEU A 216 10.49 12.22 7.11
N LEU A 217 11.35 11.51 6.39
CA LEU A 217 11.95 10.23 6.77
C LEU A 217 10.93 9.11 7.02
N GLU A 218 9.67 9.28 6.60
CA GLU A 218 8.74 8.16 6.65
C GLU A 218 9.15 7.10 5.61
N PRO A 219 9.12 5.80 5.96
CA PRO A 219 9.35 4.74 5.00
C PRO A 219 8.24 4.68 3.97
N VAL A 220 8.62 4.57 2.69
CA VAL A 220 7.70 4.45 1.57
C VAL A 220 8.07 3.30 0.64
N VAL A 221 7.11 2.88 -0.16
CA VAL A 221 7.31 2.01 -1.32
C VAL A 221 6.66 2.62 -2.55
N ILE A 222 7.39 2.65 -3.66
CA ILE A 222 6.82 2.97 -4.97
C ILE A 222 6.49 1.66 -5.69
N ALA A 223 5.35 1.65 -6.36
CA ALA A 223 4.87 0.51 -7.14
C ALA A 223 4.60 0.93 -8.58
N GLY A 224 5.01 0.11 -9.54
CA GLY A 224 4.75 0.41 -10.94
C GLY A 224 5.36 -0.56 -11.93
N TYR A 225 5.27 -0.19 -13.20
CA TYR A 225 5.64 -0.99 -14.36
C TYR A 225 6.71 -0.29 -15.20
N PRO A 226 7.94 -0.17 -14.69
CA PRO A 226 9.02 0.43 -15.45
C PRO A 226 9.38 -0.47 -16.64
N THR A 227 9.92 0.14 -17.69
CA THR A 227 10.48 -0.62 -18.80
C THR A 227 11.69 -1.42 -18.29
N VAL A 228 11.61 -2.74 -18.35
CA VAL A 228 12.73 -3.63 -18.04
C VAL A 228 13.37 -4.08 -19.36
N PRO A 229 14.62 -3.69 -19.65
CA PRO A 229 15.30 -4.10 -20.87
C PRO A 229 15.28 -5.62 -21.03
N ARG A 230 14.96 -6.08 -22.24
CA ARG A 230 14.86 -7.51 -22.61
C ARG A 230 13.70 -8.27 -21.95
N SER A 231 12.78 -7.60 -21.26
CA SER A 231 11.52 -8.23 -20.86
C SER A 231 10.59 -8.38 -22.06
N LEU A 232 9.83 -9.48 -22.09
CA LEU A 232 8.80 -9.74 -23.12
C LEU A 232 7.44 -9.13 -22.76
N GLY A 233 7.28 -8.61 -21.54
CA GLY A 233 6.01 -8.06 -21.07
C GLY A 233 6.18 -7.14 -19.86
N PRO A 234 5.07 -6.56 -19.37
CA PRO A 234 5.09 -5.66 -18.22
C PRO A 234 5.59 -6.41 -16.97
N CYS A 235 6.51 -5.78 -16.25
CA CYS A 235 7.06 -6.30 -15.00
C CYS A 235 6.62 -5.41 -13.85
N TYR A 236 5.86 -5.95 -12.90
CA TYR A 236 5.52 -5.23 -11.69
C TYR A 236 6.75 -5.11 -10.79
N THR A 237 7.12 -3.89 -10.44
CA THR A 237 8.30 -3.63 -9.60
C THR A 237 7.93 -2.85 -8.35
N LEU A 238 8.70 -3.11 -7.30
CA LEU A 238 8.61 -2.43 -6.02
C LEU A 238 9.98 -1.87 -5.66
N GLN A 239 10.03 -0.63 -5.20
CA GLN A 239 11.26 -0.01 -4.68
C GLN A 239 10.94 0.68 -3.35
N LYS A 240 11.70 0.35 -2.33
CA LYS A 240 11.59 0.98 -1.00
C LYS A 240 12.48 2.22 -0.95
N GLY A 241 12.08 3.17 -0.13
CA GLY A 241 12.85 4.36 0.21
C GLY A 241 12.19 5.09 1.36
N GLU A 242 12.49 6.37 1.47
CA GLU A 242 11.91 7.29 2.45
C GLU A 242 11.67 8.65 1.80
N ILE A 243 10.75 9.42 2.36
CA ILE A 243 10.56 10.82 1.98
C ILE A 243 11.77 11.62 2.47
N SER A 244 12.49 12.24 1.55
CA SER A 244 13.77 12.91 1.83
C SER A 244 13.66 14.44 1.89
N GLY A 245 12.55 15.02 1.40
CA GLY A 245 12.36 16.46 1.43
C GLY A 245 11.01 16.90 0.86
N HIS A 246 10.56 18.09 1.26
CA HIS A 246 9.39 18.75 0.70
C HIS A 246 9.83 20.04 -0.01
N LEU A 247 9.54 20.14 -1.30
CA LEU A 247 9.78 21.33 -2.11
C LEU A 247 8.47 22.09 -2.26
N GLN A 248 8.41 23.31 -1.72
CA GLN A 248 7.20 24.15 -1.79
C GLN A 248 7.12 24.97 -3.09
N GLU A 249 8.29 25.41 -3.59
CA GLU A 249 8.41 26.18 -4.82
C GLU A 249 9.35 25.44 -5.78
N THR A 250 8.84 25.15 -6.97
CA THR A 250 9.57 24.51 -8.05
C THR A 250 9.44 25.37 -9.31
N MET A 251 10.34 25.17 -10.28
CA MET A 251 10.21 25.82 -11.59
C MET A 251 8.92 25.41 -12.31
N ASP A 252 8.39 24.23 -11.97
CA ASP A 252 7.11 23.70 -12.45
C ASP A 252 5.89 24.31 -11.72
N ARG A 253 6.11 25.19 -10.73
CA ARG A 253 5.09 25.98 -10.01
C ARG A 253 4.07 25.17 -9.21
N TYR A 254 4.43 23.96 -8.79
CA TYR A 254 3.66 23.18 -7.81
C TYR A 254 4.56 22.45 -6.81
N PRO A 255 4.07 22.17 -5.59
CA PRO A 255 4.86 21.47 -4.57
C PRO A 255 5.23 20.04 -4.99
N MET A 256 6.40 19.57 -4.58
CA MET A 256 6.89 18.22 -4.84
C MET A 256 7.50 17.60 -3.59
N ASP A 257 7.33 16.30 -3.43
CA ASP A 257 8.02 15.54 -2.39
C ASP A 257 9.17 14.75 -3.00
N LEU A 258 10.36 14.87 -2.43
CA LEU A 258 11.53 14.08 -2.78
C LEU A 258 11.50 12.75 -2.04
N PHE A 259 11.98 11.69 -2.69
CA PHE A 259 12.13 10.38 -2.06
C PHE A 259 13.41 9.68 -2.51
N SER A 260 13.87 8.72 -1.70
CA SER A 260 15.13 7.98 -1.95
C SER A 260 14.96 6.69 -2.76
N ALA A 261 13.73 6.20 -2.94
CA ALA A 261 13.45 5.05 -3.81
C ALA A 261 13.84 5.34 -5.27
N ILE A 262 14.39 4.36 -5.99
CA ILE A 262 14.83 4.56 -7.37
C ILE A 262 13.64 4.46 -8.33
N ALA A 263 13.14 5.60 -8.80
CA ALA A 263 12.16 5.63 -9.89
C ALA A 263 12.84 5.42 -11.25
N ARG A 264 12.12 4.78 -12.18
CA ARG A 264 12.58 4.51 -13.54
C ARG A 264 11.49 4.89 -14.53
N PRO A 265 11.83 5.15 -15.81
CA PRO A 265 10.84 5.35 -16.86
C PRO A 265 9.78 4.23 -16.83
N GLY A 266 8.50 4.64 -16.78
CA GLY A 266 7.34 3.76 -16.59
C GLY A 266 6.78 3.70 -15.17
N ASN A 267 7.53 4.15 -14.14
CA ASN A 267 6.97 4.34 -12.79
C ASN A 267 6.08 5.59 -12.68
N SER A 268 6.20 6.54 -13.60
CA SER A 268 5.39 7.77 -13.62
C SER A 268 3.90 7.47 -13.49
N GLY A 269 3.23 8.18 -12.59
CA GLY A 269 1.82 7.99 -12.23
C GLY A 269 1.55 6.84 -11.26
N GLY A 270 2.57 6.04 -10.93
CA GLY A 270 2.50 5.02 -9.88
C GLY A 270 2.46 5.63 -8.49
N PRO A 271 1.86 4.95 -7.50
CA PRO A 271 1.68 5.50 -6.17
C PRO A 271 2.98 5.41 -5.36
N VAL A 272 3.21 6.44 -4.54
CA VAL A 272 4.13 6.40 -3.39
C VAL A 272 3.28 6.06 -2.17
N LEU A 273 3.55 4.93 -1.51
CA LEU A 273 2.74 4.42 -0.41
C LEU A 273 3.53 4.43 0.90
N GLY A 274 2.92 4.92 1.97
CA GLY A 274 3.44 4.78 3.33
C GLY A 274 3.13 3.40 3.93
N GLU A 275 3.78 3.06 5.06
CA GLU A 275 3.53 1.79 5.77
C GLU A 275 2.10 1.67 6.31
N ASP A 276 1.36 2.78 6.45
CA ASP A 276 -0.03 2.77 6.86
C ASP A 276 -1.02 2.45 5.73
N GLY A 277 -0.52 2.18 4.53
CA GLY A 277 -1.35 1.84 3.37
C GLY A 277 -2.00 3.03 2.68
N CYS A 278 -1.63 4.26 3.06
CA CYS A 278 -2.07 5.45 2.35
C CYS A 278 -1.13 5.79 1.20
N ILE A 279 -1.69 6.34 0.12
CA ILE A 279 -0.93 7.02 -0.93
C ILE A 279 -0.51 8.39 -0.37
N VAL A 280 0.79 8.67 -0.41
CA VAL A 280 1.38 9.94 0.05
C VAL A 280 1.78 10.85 -1.12
N GLY A 281 1.81 10.29 -2.33
CA GLY A 281 1.97 11.02 -3.58
C GLY A 281 1.93 10.10 -4.79
N ILE A 282 2.10 10.66 -5.99
CA ILE A 282 2.32 9.89 -7.22
C ILE A 282 3.67 10.22 -7.81
N VAL A 283 4.40 9.20 -8.27
CA VAL A 283 5.73 9.36 -8.88
C VAL A 283 5.60 10.23 -10.13
N THR A 284 6.38 11.31 -10.22
CA THR A 284 6.46 12.19 -11.40
C THR A 284 7.85 12.09 -12.04
N ARG A 285 8.14 12.97 -13.01
CA ARG A 285 9.45 13.04 -13.67
C ARG A 285 10.55 13.32 -12.64
N SER A 286 11.72 12.73 -12.86
CA SER A 286 12.92 13.05 -12.10
C SER A 286 13.30 14.52 -12.23
N LEU A 287 13.84 15.09 -11.17
CA LEU A 287 14.47 16.40 -11.19
C LEU A 287 15.93 16.23 -11.58
N GLU A 288 16.21 16.53 -12.85
CA GLU A 288 17.54 16.45 -13.44
C GLU A 288 18.13 17.85 -13.61
N ARG A 289 19.41 18.00 -13.23
CA ARG A 289 20.17 19.19 -13.63
C ARG A 289 20.52 19.05 -15.10
N GLN A 290 20.39 20.13 -15.87
CA GLN A 290 20.97 20.17 -17.22
C GLN A 290 22.47 19.89 -17.12
N GLN A 291 22.93 18.85 -17.83
CA GLN A 291 24.33 18.45 -17.82
C GLN A 291 25.18 19.57 -18.44
N GLU A 292 26.11 20.13 -17.68
CA GLU A 292 27.07 21.10 -18.21
C GLU A 292 28.25 20.34 -18.83
N GLU A 293 28.84 20.86 -19.92
CA GLU A 293 29.97 20.20 -20.63
C GLU A 293 31.17 19.91 -19.70
N SER A 294 31.27 20.63 -18.58
CA SER A 294 32.32 20.44 -17.55
C SER A 294 32.02 19.35 -16.53
N ASP A 295 30.83 18.76 -16.51
CA ASP A 295 30.48 17.72 -15.55
C ASP A 295 31.20 16.41 -15.91
N ALA A 296 32.23 16.07 -15.13
CA ALA A 296 33.04 14.86 -15.31
C ALA A 296 32.27 13.55 -15.03
N MET A 297 31.07 13.64 -14.46
CA MET A 297 30.18 12.51 -14.16
C MET A 297 28.72 12.90 -14.34
N SER A 298 27.90 11.91 -14.72
CA SER A 298 26.44 12.03 -14.67
C SER A 298 25.98 12.32 -13.23
N VAL A 299 25.38 13.48 -13.00
CA VAL A 299 24.74 13.82 -11.72
C VAL A 299 23.51 12.93 -11.56
N PHE A 300 23.40 12.22 -10.43
CA PHE A 300 22.22 11.40 -10.16
C PHE A 300 20.99 12.31 -9.97
N PRO A 301 19.85 11.98 -10.60
CA PRO A 301 18.63 12.76 -10.43
C PRO A 301 18.10 12.67 -9.01
N PHE A 302 17.38 13.72 -8.60
CA PHE A 302 16.46 13.59 -7.46
C PHE A 302 15.14 13.00 -7.95
N PHE A 303 14.65 11.98 -7.27
CA PHE A 303 13.32 11.42 -7.55
C PHE A 303 12.26 12.20 -6.78
N ALA A 304 11.16 12.49 -7.47
CA ALA A 304 10.12 13.35 -6.97
C ALA A 304 8.73 12.74 -7.17
N SER A 305 7.78 13.17 -6.35
CA SER A 305 6.37 12.85 -6.45
C SER A 305 5.51 14.11 -6.35
N VAL A 306 4.35 14.08 -7.00
CA VAL A 306 3.29 15.05 -6.73
C VAL A 306 2.65 14.67 -5.39
N PRO A 307 2.69 15.55 -4.36
CA PRO A 307 2.17 15.23 -3.03
C PRO A 307 0.67 14.99 -3.06
N SER A 308 0.18 14.12 -2.18
CA SER A 308 -1.24 13.75 -2.11
C SER A 308 -2.20 14.94 -1.96
N GLN A 309 -1.84 15.99 -1.23
CA GLN A 309 -2.68 17.19 -1.13
C GLN A 309 -2.87 17.91 -2.48
N VAL A 310 -1.81 17.94 -3.29
CA VAL A 310 -1.86 18.53 -4.64
C VAL A 310 -2.68 17.63 -5.55
N VAL A 311 -2.46 16.30 -5.48
CA VAL A 311 -3.27 15.31 -6.20
C VAL A 311 -4.75 15.47 -5.86
N HIS A 312 -5.10 15.58 -4.57
CA HIS A 312 -6.48 15.75 -4.11
C HIS A 312 -7.17 16.93 -4.78
N ARG A 313 -6.51 18.08 -4.78
CA ARG A 313 -7.02 19.29 -5.42
C ARG A 313 -7.23 19.10 -6.92
N CYS A 314 -6.24 18.54 -7.61
CA CYS A 314 -6.33 18.29 -9.05
C CYS A 314 -7.45 17.29 -9.39
N VAL A 315 -7.66 16.24 -8.59
CA VAL A 315 -8.75 15.28 -8.80
C VAL A 315 -10.11 15.94 -8.63
N LEU A 316 -10.28 16.80 -7.62
CA LEU A 316 -11.52 17.58 -7.44
C LEU A 316 -11.77 18.50 -8.64
N GLU A 317 -10.76 19.21 -9.11
CA GLU A 317 -10.88 20.12 -10.26
C GLU A 317 -11.20 19.37 -11.56
N LEU A 318 -10.47 18.29 -11.86
CA LEU A 318 -10.67 17.48 -13.08
C LEU A 318 -12.03 16.76 -13.11
N SER A 319 -12.57 16.45 -11.94
CA SER A 319 -13.84 15.74 -11.80
C SER A 319 -15.04 16.66 -11.59
N GLU A 320 -14.83 17.98 -11.56
CA GLU A 320 -15.85 18.97 -11.17
C GLU A 320 -16.49 18.64 -9.81
N GLY A 321 -15.69 18.09 -8.88
CA GLY A 321 -16.11 17.67 -7.54
C GLY A 321 -16.87 16.34 -7.48
N SER A 322 -17.01 15.61 -8.60
CA SER A 322 -17.73 14.33 -8.63
C SER A 322 -16.94 13.15 -8.04
N ILE A 323 -15.63 13.28 -7.91
CA ILE A 323 -14.75 12.26 -7.32
C ILE A 323 -14.22 12.77 -5.99
N ASP A 324 -14.68 12.15 -4.91
CA ASP A 324 -14.17 12.38 -3.55
C ASP A 324 -13.14 11.29 -3.23
N ILE A 325 -11.86 11.65 -3.21
CA ILE A 325 -10.84 10.70 -2.79
C ILE A 325 -10.90 10.54 -1.28
N LYS A 326 -10.81 9.30 -0.81
CA LYS A 326 -10.77 9.01 0.62
C LYS A 326 -9.50 9.63 1.20
N TRP A 327 -9.66 10.55 2.12
CA TRP A 327 -8.56 11.24 2.80
C TRP A 327 -8.49 10.84 4.27
N GLU A 328 -7.29 10.56 4.75
CA GLU A 328 -7.02 10.15 6.13
C GLU A 328 -6.24 11.25 6.86
N ASN A 329 -6.92 11.97 7.75
CA ASN A 329 -6.29 12.95 8.63
C ASN A 329 -5.89 12.25 9.94
N TYR A 330 -4.66 11.75 10.02
CA TYR A 330 -4.03 11.49 11.31
C TYR A 330 -3.26 12.76 11.71
N ALA A 331 -3.95 13.66 12.43
CA ALA A 331 -3.29 14.63 13.29
C ALA A 331 -3.32 14.09 14.71
#